data_AF-A0A366X1V9-F1
#
_entry.id   AF-A0A366X1V9-F1
#
_cell.length_a   1.000
_cell.length_b   1.000
_cell.length_c   1.000
_cell.angle_alpha   90.00
_cell.angle_beta   90.00
_cell.angle_gamma   90.00
#
_symmetry.space_group_name_H-M   'P 1'
#
loop_
_entity.id
_entity.type
_entity.pdbx_description
1 polymer ?
#
loop_
_entity_poly.entity_id
_entity_poly.type
_entity_poly.pdbx_seq_one_letter_code
_entity_poly.pdbx_strand_id
1 'polypeptide(L)'
;MSDKYLGTRNIFRRAEAFSRIAIAVAYNRVGDEKERTLNLTISGTKSCNLQSKTDPEERALGFALLKEWGILSAFRQIAPDDLQTIFPQLVQLHDRVEDEVSGGYLLELGLDVSRLIEGGLLERRDRQDVVLIDDDDLDGEGTVKPSTTEGMVNTVGPFGEDAGKRPVSDVEMFAINGQWLHETLMRLIKPLLSKRTAQILDPDLTLLGAMQVDGAEVPVYFARRLNDPKTAQRLDLALRARNTAGVGIILAASEEMPSHLGSNVVVPLLSHLASADEEILFARDGIELAYRNNLSLARGGVSPRVVRTGAQSGTLFIPGKEPLHLTGNDQLTIFERLVVAAGKGSPDIQVKALMEGFESRSPQQTFRKNTWDSIRDVYIGKGAKNGYWRLMLAGQPTEGVSDALVEGPV
;
A
#
# COMPACT_ATOMS: atom_id res chain seq x y z
N MET A 1 -36.62 -14.63 3.01
CA MET A 1 -36.83 -15.96 2.37
C MET A 1 -37.52 -16.95 3.33
N SER A 2 -37.15 -17.00 4.61
CA SER A 2 -37.80 -17.89 5.60
C SER A 2 -39.30 -17.61 5.79
N ASP A 3 -39.73 -16.36 5.95
CA ASP A 3 -41.16 -16.07 6.18
C ASP A 3 -42.06 -16.22 4.94
N LYS A 4 -41.48 -16.24 3.73
CA LYS A 4 -42.22 -16.42 2.48
C LYS A 4 -42.45 -17.91 2.15
N TYR A 5 -41.51 -18.78 2.52
CA TYR A 5 -41.47 -20.18 2.06
C TYR A 5 -41.40 -21.23 3.17
N LEU A 6 -41.15 -20.84 4.43
CA LEU A 6 -41.06 -21.76 5.56
C LEU A 6 -42.22 -21.52 6.54
N GLY A 7 -42.84 -22.60 7.04
CA GLY A 7 -43.98 -22.52 7.94
C GLY A 7 -43.70 -21.76 9.24
N THR A 8 -44.76 -21.37 9.95
CA THR A 8 -44.74 -20.51 11.16
C THR A 8 -43.92 -21.03 12.34
N ARG A 9 -43.51 -22.31 12.34
CA ARG A 9 -42.67 -22.93 13.38
C ARG A 9 -41.27 -23.34 12.89
N ASN A 10 -40.75 -22.70 11.85
CA ASN A 10 -39.43 -23.06 11.34
C ASN A 10 -38.32 -22.64 12.33
N ILE A 11 -37.39 -23.57 12.59
CA ILE A 11 -36.23 -23.36 13.48
C ILE A 11 -35.24 -22.32 12.95
N PHE A 12 -35.36 -21.99 11.66
CA PHE A 12 -34.50 -21.07 10.94
C PHE A 12 -34.92 -19.61 11.07
N ARG A 13 -36.07 -19.32 11.70
CA ARG A 13 -36.52 -17.95 11.99
C ARG A 13 -35.55 -17.16 12.87
N ARG A 14 -34.70 -17.87 13.60
CA ARG A 14 -33.66 -17.30 14.47
C ARG A 14 -32.25 -17.47 13.89
N ALA A 15 -32.13 -18.05 12.70
CA ALA A 15 -30.84 -18.25 12.05
C ALA A 15 -30.56 -17.03 11.16
N GLU A 16 -29.48 -16.30 11.50
CA GLU A 16 -29.09 -15.07 10.79
C GLU A 16 -28.27 -15.38 9.52
N ALA A 17 -27.54 -16.50 9.50
CA ALA A 17 -26.81 -16.99 8.33
C ALA A 17 -26.73 -18.52 8.30
N PHE A 18 -26.35 -19.08 7.16
CA PHE A 18 -26.14 -20.52 6.96
C PHE A 18 -24.75 -20.79 6.39
N SER A 19 -23.96 -21.63 7.06
CA SER A 19 -22.68 -22.13 6.52
C SER A 19 -22.88 -23.12 5.36
N ARG A 20 -24.00 -23.84 5.39
CA ARG A 20 -24.43 -24.78 4.34
C ARG A 20 -25.95 -24.85 4.28
N ILE A 21 -26.50 -24.82 3.08
CA ILE A 21 -27.92 -25.01 2.82
C ILE A 21 -28.10 -26.17 1.85
N ALA A 22 -28.98 -27.11 2.20
CA ALA A 22 -29.49 -28.12 1.27
C ALA A 22 -30.96 -27.81 0.97
N ILE A 23 -31.30 -27.64 -0.31
CA ILE A 23 -32.64 -27.30 -0.79
C ILE A 23 -33.13 -28.45 -1.67
N ALA A 24 -34.29 -29.00 -1.36
CA ALA A 24 -34.96 -29.99 -2.19
C ALA A 24 -36.20 -29.34 -2.84
N VAL A 25 -36.28 -29.39 -4.16
CA VAL A 25 -37.36 -28.77 -4.95
C VAL A 25 -38.14 -29.85 -5.66
N ALA A 26 -39.41 -30.00 -5.34
CA ALA A 26 -40.34 -30.82 -6.13
C ALA A 26 -40.80 -30.06 -7.38
N TYR A 27 -40.77 -30.70 -8.55
CA TYR A 27 -41.17 -30.09 -9.82
C TYR A 27 -41.65 -31.11 -10.84
N ASN A 28 -42.47 -30.64 -11.80
CA ASN A 28 -42.88 -31.39 -12.98
C ASN A 28 -42.32 -30.68 -14.23
N ARG A 29 -41.99 -31.44 -15.28
CA ARG A 29 -41.64 -30.84 -16.59
C ARG A 29 -42.91 -30.55 -17.38
N VAL A 30 -42.87 -29.55 -18.24
CA VAL A 30 -44.01 -29.22 -19.11
C VAL A 30 -44.35 -30.45 -19.97
N GLY A 31 -45.57 -30.94 -19.86
CA GLY A 31 -46.03 -32.15 -20.56
C GLY A 31 -45.70 -33.48 -19.87
N ASP A 32 -45.14 -33.47 -18.65
CA ASP A 32 -44.85 -34.64 -17.83
C ASP A 32 -45.54 -34.51 -16.46
N GLU A 33 -46.47 -35.42 -16.15
CA GLU A 33 -47.17 -35.45 -14.85
C GLU A 33 -46.30 -36.05 -13.73
N LYS A 34 -45.14 -36.62 -14.06
CA LYS A 34 -44.25 -37.23 -13.09
C LYS A 34 -43.53 -36.17 -12.24
N GLU A 35 -43.77 -36.23 -10.94
CA GLU A 35 -43.05 -35.45 -9.94
C GLU A 35 -41.58 -35.88 -9.83
N ARG A 36 -40.70 -34.88 -9.85
CA ARG A 36 -39.24 -35.03 -9.73
C ARG A 36 -38.72 -34.16 -8.60
N THR A 37 -37.54 -34.48 -8.08
CA THR A 37 -36.90 -33.71 -7.01
C THR A 37 -35.52 -33.23 -7.42
N LEU A 38 -35.32 -31.92 -7.42
CA LEU A 38 -34.01 -31.29 -7.62
C LEU A 38 -33.38 -30.97 -6.26
N ASN A 39 -32.25 -31.61 -5.97
CA ASN A 39 -31.46 -31.36 -4.75
C ASN A 39 -30.29 -30.42 -5.02
N LEU A 40 -30.34 -29.24 -4.39
CA LEU A 40 -29.32 -28.19 -4.41
C LEU A 40 -28.56 -28.20 -3.09
N THR A 41 -27.25 -28.05 -3.13
CA THR A 41 -26.42 -27.84 -1.93
C THR A 41 -25.51 -26.67 -2.18
N ILE A 42 -25.58 -25.68 -1.29
CA ILE A 42 -24.74 -24.49 -1.29
C ILE A 42 -23.90 -24.55 -0.02
N SER A 43 -22.58 -24.41 -0.13
CA SER A 43 -21.69 -24.33 1.03
C SER A 43 -20.77 -23.11 0.89
N GLY A 44 -20.77 -22.24 1.90
CA GLY A 44 -20.09 -20.94 1.84
C GLY A 44 -20.54 -20.06 0.65
N THR A 45 -19.68 -19.14 0.23
CA THR A 45 -19.98 -18.15 -0.83
C THR A 45 -19.68 -18.62 -2.26
N LYS A 46 -18.98 -19.76 -2.43
CA LYS A 46 -18.41 -20.16 -3.74
C LYS A 46 -18.77 -21.57 -4.21
N SER A 47 -19.36 -22.42 -3.37
CA SER A 47 -19.57 -23.82 -3.74
C SER A 47 -21.05 -24.16 -3.87
N CYS A 48 -21.43 -24.68 -5.05
CA CYS A 48 -22.75 -25.22 -5.33
C CYS A 48 -22.62 -26.55 -6.08
N ASN A 49 -23.40 -27.56 -5.69
CA ASN A 49 -23.41 -28.88 -6.33
C ASN A 49 -24.06 -28.89 -7.73
N LEU A 50 -24.56 -27.75 -8.23
CA LEU A 50 -25.21 -27.68 -9.53
C LEU A 50 -24.26 -27.98 -10.69
N GLN A 51 -23.00 -27.57 -10.59
CA GLN A 51 -22.03 -27.82 -11.66
C GLN A 51 -21.75 -29.32 -11.86
N SER A 52 -21.94 -30.15 -10.84
CA SER A 52 -21.70 -31.59 -10.88
C SER A 52 -22.93 -32.43 -11.24
N LYS A 53 -24.08 -31.80 -11.54
CA LYS A 53 -25.29 -32.50 -12.00
C LYS A 53 -25.14 -32.94 -13.46
N THR A 54 -25.47 -34.21 -13.73
CA THR A 54 -25.32 -34.81 -15.06
C THR A 54 -26.36 -34.28 -16.06
N ASP A 55 -27.60 -34.01 -15.62
CA ASP A 55 -28.68 -33.51 -16.48
C ASP A 55 -28.56 -31.99 -16.72
N PRO A 56 -28.37 -31.53 -17.98
CA PRO A 56 -28.32 -30.11 -18.33
C PRO A 56 -29.58 -29.31 -18.00
N GLU A 57 -30.77 -29.91 -18.08
CA GLU A 57 -32.04 -29.22 -17.77
C GLU A 57 -32.18 -28.99 -16.27
N GLU A 58 -31.76 -29.97 -15.44
CA GLU A 58 -31.70 -29.81 -13.98
C GLU A 58 -30.69 -28.74 -13.57
N ARG A 59 -29.55 -28.65 -14.27
CA ARG A 59 -28.57 -27.57 -14.06
C ARG A 59 -29.18 -26.21 -14.36
N ALA A 60 -29.80 -26.05 -15.53
CA ALA A 60 -30.41 -24.79 -15.95
C ALA A 60 -31.53 -24.36 -14.99
N LEU A 61 -32.42 -25.28 -14.61
CA LEU A 61 -33.48 -25.05 -13.62
C LEU A 61 -32.91 -24.62 -12.28
N GLY A 62 -31.88 -25.31 -11.79
CA GLY A 62 -31.22 -24.98 -10.54
C GLY A 62 -30.60 -23.59 -10.53
N PHE A 63 -29.87 -23.21 -11.59
CA PHE A 63 -29.30 -21.85 -11.70
C PHE A 63 -30.39 -20.78 -11.78
N ALA A 64 -31.49 -21.06 -12.50
CA ALA A 64 -32.63 -20.13 -12.58
C ALA A 64 -33.31 -19.94 -11.22
N LEU A 65 -33.53 -21.00 -10.46
CA LEU A 65 -34.11 -20.93 -9.11
C LEU A 65 -33.21 -20.17 -8.13
N LEU A 66 -31.90 -20.45 -8.13
CA LEU A 66 -30.97 -19.74 -7.26
C LEU A 66 -30.88 -18.24 -7.60
N LYS A 67 -31.02 -17.88 -8.88
CA LYS A 67 -31.10 -16.48 -9.33
C LYS A 67 -32.42 -15.83 -8.90
N GLU A 68 -33.55 -16.49 -9.10
CA GLU A 68 -34.89 -16.00 -8.70
C GLU A 68 -35.00 -15.80 -7.19
N TRP A 69 -34.35 -16.67 -6.41
CA TRP A 69 -34.28 -16.56 -4.96
C TRP A 69 -33.27 -15.53 -4.46
N GLY A 70 -32.49 -14.90 -5.34
CA GLY A 70 -31.45 -13.94 -4.98
C GLY A 70 -30.25 -14.56 -4.23
N ILE A 71 -30.07 -15.89 -4.32
CA ILE A 71 -28.94 -16.60 -3.72
C ILE A 71 -27.69 -16.47 -4.60
N LEU A 72 -27.88 -16.51 -5.92
CA LEU A 72 -26.84 -16.14 -6.88
C LEU A 72 -26.97 -14.65 -7.17
N SER A 73 -26.18 -13.84 -6.47
CA SER A 73 -25.93 -12.46 -6.88
C SER A 73 -25.24 -12.53 -8.25
N ALA A 74 -25.89 -11.98 -9.28
CA ALA A 74 -25.20 -11.79 -10.55
C ALA A 74 -24.08 -10.78 -10.32
N PHE A 75 -22.86 -11.09 -10.78
CA PHE A 75 -21.81 -10.10 -10.87
C PHE A 75 -22.33 -8.91 -11.69
N ARG A 76 -22.41 -7.75 -11.06
CA ARG A 76 -22.79 -6.50 -11.70
C ARG A 76 -21.61 -5.57 -11.68
N GLN A 77 -21.21 -5.12 -12.86
CA GLN A 77 -20.17 -4.11 -12.96
C GLN A 77 -20.65 -2.81 -12.30
N ILE A 78 -19.89 -2.32 -11.31
CA ILE A 78 -20.13 -1.00 -10.73
C ILE A 78 -19.84 0.05 -11.81
N ALA A 79 -20.71 1.04 -11.95
CA ALA A 79 -20.55 2.06 -12.98
C ALA A 79 -19.26 2.88 -12.73
N PRO A 80 -18.58 3.36 -13.79
CA PRO A 80 -17.34 4.11 -13.65
C PRO A 80 -17.45 5.35 -12.75
N ASP A 81 -18.53 6.13 -12.88
CA ASP A 81 -18.73 7.37 -12.10
C ASP A 81 -18.89 7.08 -10.60
N ASP A 82 -19.55 5.97 -10.29
CA ASP A 82 -19.67 5.51 -8.91
C ASP A 82 -18.33 5.05 -8.35
N LEU A 83 -17.53 4.33 -9.14
CA LEU A 83 -16.17 3.94 -8.75
C LEU A 83 -15.25 5.14 -8.54
N GLN A 84 -15.40 6.21 -9.33
CA GLN A 84 -14.68 7.47 -9.13
C GLN A 84 -15.12 8.14 -7.82
N THR A 85 -16.42 8.14 -7.53
CA THR A 85 -16.98 8.73 -6.31
C THR A 85 -16.42 8.07 -5.05
N ILE A 86 -16.31 6.73 -5.03
CA ILE A 86 -15.77 5.97 -3.89
C ILE A 86 -14.26 5.70 -3.99
N PHE A 87 -13.57 6.33 -4.94
CA PHE A 87 -12.16 6.08 -5.19
C PHE A 87 -11.27 6.23 -3.94
N PRO A 88 -11.41 7.30 -3.11
CA PRO A 88 -10.61 7.45 -1.91
C PRO A 88 -10.74 6.26 -0.95
N GLN A 89 -11.96 5.75 -0.78
CA GLN A 89 -12.27 4.62 0.08
C GLN A 89 -11.70 3.31 -0.48
N LEU A 90 -11.72 3.12 -1.80
CA LEU A 90 -11.09 1.97 -2.45
C LEU A 90 -9.57 1.97 -2.26
N VAL A 91 -8.94 3.15 -2.29
CA VAL A 91 -7.50 3.29 -1.99
C VAL A 91 -7.22 2.94 -0.53
N GLN A 92 -8.05 3.41 0.42
CA GLN A 92 -7.91 3.05 1.83
C GLN A 92 -8.06 1.55 2.07
N LEU A 93 -9.06 0.90 1.47
CA LEU A 93 -9.22 -0.56 1.53
C LEU A 93 -8.00 -1.29 0.95
N HIS A 94 -7.48 -0.79 -0.17
CA HIS A 94 -6.31 -1.37 -0.81
C HIS A 94 -5.01 -1.09 -0.05
N ASP A 95 -4.93 -0.11 0.84
CA ASP A 95 -3.70 0.15 1.59
C ASP A 95 -3.56 -0.71 2.86
N ARG A 96 -4.62 -1.43 3.25
CA ARG A 96 -4.63 -2.25 4.48
C ARG A 96 -3.65 -3.41 4.43
N VAL A 97 -3.14 -3.76 5.61
CA VAL A 97 -2.32 -4.97 5.81
C VAL A 97 -3.20 -6.23 5.82
N GLU A 98 -4.39 -6.12 6.41
CA GLU A 98 -5.37 -7.20 6.55
C GLU A 98 -6.23 -7.32 5.29
N ASP A 99 -6.50 -8.55 4.89
CA ASP A 99 -7.35 -8.87 3.74
C ASP A 99 -8.84 -9.01 4.13
N GLU A 100 -9.19 -8.80 5.40
CA GLU A 100 -10.56 -8.86 5.91
C GLU A 100 -10.95 -7.55 6.61
N VAL A 101 -12.22 -7.20 6.52
CA VAL A 101 -12.81 -5.98 7.10
C VAL A 101 -14.19 -6.26 7.67
N SER A 102 -14.55 -5.58 8.75
CA SER A 102 -15.89 -5.65 9.32
C SER A 102 -16.86 -4.76 8.55
N GLY A 103 -18.16 -5.07 8.63
CA GLY A 103 -19.21 -4.22 8.06
C GLY A 103 -19.31 -2.86 8.74
N GLY A 104 -18.99 -2.76 10.03
CA GLY A 104 -18.92 -1.49 10.75
C GLY A 104 -17.86 -0.56 10.16
N TYR A 105 -16.66 -1.09 9.87
CA TYR A 105 -15.61 -0.31 9.21
C TYR A 105 -16.01 0.12 7.79
N LEU A 106 -16.68 -0.75 7.02
CA LEU A 106 -17.18 -0.39 5.69
C LEU A 106 -18.26 0.72 5.77
N LEU A 107 -19.10 0.69 6.81
CA LEU A 107 -20.10 1.73 7.07
C LEU A 107 -19.45 3.08 7.43
N GLU A 108 -18.41 3.07 8.26
CA GLU A 108 -17.63 4.27 8.61
C GLU A 108 -17.00 4.92 7.38
N LEU A 109 -16.53 4.11 6.42
CA LEU A 109 -16.04 4.59 5.13
C LEU A 109 -17.17 5.09 4.20
N GLY A 110 -18.44 4.89 4.55
CA GLY A 110 -19.60 5.23 3.72
C GLY A 110 -19.79 4.31 2.52
N LEU A 111 -19.30 3.06 2.60
CA LEU A 111 -19.36 2.10 1.50
C LEU A 111 -20.61 1.22 1.58
N ASP A 112 -21.28 1.05 0.43
CA ASP A 112 -22.38 0.09 0.29
C ASP A 112 -21.80 -1.33 0.09
N VAL A 113 -21.87 -2.12 1.16
CA VAL A 113 -21.42 -3.52 1.21
C VAL A 113 -22.07 -4.37 0.12
N SER A 114 -23.38 -4.23 -0.09
CA SER A 114 -24.12 -5.04 -1.06
C SER A 114 -23.62 -4.76 -2.46
N ARG A 115 -23.41 -3.48 -2.76
CA ARG A 115 -22.87 -3.02 -4.04
C ARG A 115 -21.45 -3.54 -4.29
N LEU A 116 -20.58 -3.53 -3.28
CA LEU A 116 -19.21 -4.04 -3.40
C LEU A 116 -19.16 -5.56 -3.59
N ILE A 117 -20.07 -6.31 -2.98
CA ILE A 117 -20.23 -7.75 -3.21
C ILE A 117 -20.71 -8.02 -4.64
N GLU A 118 -21.75 -7.30 -5.10
CA GLU A 118 -22.24 -7.42 -6.48
C GLU A 118 -21.16 -7.09 -7.51
N GLY A 119 -20.31 -6.11 -7.19
CA GLY A 119 -19.13 -5.71 -7.97
C GLY A 119 -17.91 -6.63 -7.85
N GLY A 120 -17.98 -7.68 -7.03
CA GLY A 120 -16.91 -8.65 -6.79
C GLY A 120 -15.69 -8.12 -6.03
N LEU A 121 -15.80 -6.93 -5.41
CA LEU A 121 -14.74 -6.31 -4.60
C LEU A 121 -14.68 -6.89 -3.19
N LEU A 122 -15.81 -7.39 -2.68
CA LEU A 122 -15.91 -8.02 -1.36
C LEU A 122 -16.55 -9.41 -1.47
N GLU A 123 -16.16 -10.28 -0.54
CA GLU A 123 -16.75 -11.60 -0.35
C GLU A 123 -17.20 -11.76 1.11
N ARG A 124 -18.45 -12.15 1.34
CA ARG A 124 -18.94 -12.45 2.69
C ARG A 124 -18.12 -13.57 3.35
N ARG A 125 -17.71 -13.36 4.59
CA ARG A 125 -17.08 -14.35 5.47
C ARG A 125 -18.00 -14.67 6.63
N ASP A 126 -17.43 -15.10 7.75
CA ASP A 126 -18.15 -15.29 9.01
C ASP A 126 -18.33 -13.94 9.74
N ARG A 127 -18.78 -13.95 10.98
CA ARG A 127 -18.83 -12.75 11.83
C ARG A 127 -17.58 -12.58 12.69
N GLN A 128 -17.34 -11.36 13.12
CA GLN A 128 -16.36 -11.02 14.13
C GLN A 128 -16.88 -11.45 15.52
N ASP A 129 -16.10 -12.25 16.24
CA ASP A 129 -16.49 -12.76 17.56
C ASP A 129 -16.06 -11.85 18.71
N VAL A 130 -15.08 -10.96 18.47
CA VAL A 130 -14.50 -10.03 19.45
C VAL A 130 -14.47 -8.62 18.89
N VAL A 131 -15.00 -7.65 19.62
CA VAL A 131 -15.07 -6.23 19.22
C VAL A 131 -14.50 -5.36 20.32
N LEU A 132 -13.84 -4.25 19.95
CA LEU A 132 -13.38 -3.27 20.93
C LEU A 132 -14.57 -2.43 21.42
N ILE A 133 -14.66 -2.28 22.73
CA ILE A 133 -15.62 -1.41 23.42
C ILE A 133 -14.80 -0.20 23.92
N ASP A 134 -15.21 0.98 23.49
CA ASP A 134 -14.64 2.27 23.92
C ASP A 134 -15.82 3.16 24.33
N ASP A 135 -16.36 2.87 25.52
CA ASP A 135 -17.44 3.63 26.16
C ASP A 135 -16.92 4.24 27.47
N ASP A 136 -17.46 5.41 27.87
CA ASP A 136 -17.00 6.17 29.05
C ASP A 136 -16.95 5.35 30.37
N ASP A 137 -17.74 4.27 30.47
CA ASP A 137 -17.83 3.36 31.63
C ASP A 137 -17.18 1.99 31.39
N LEU A 138 -16.80 1.65 30.15
CA LEU A 138 -16.35 0.32 29.73
C LEU A 138 -15.29 0.41 28.61
N ASP A 139 -14.07 0.00 28.91
CA ASP A 139 -12.95 -0.04 27.96
C ASP A 139 -12.36 -1.46 27.90
N GLY A 140 -12.28 -2.04 26.71
CA GLY A 140 -11.67 -3.36 26.48
C GLY A 140 -12.32 -4.23 25.40
N GLU A 141 -11.88 -5.49 25.31
CA GLU A 141 -12.39 -6.47 24.35
C GLU A 141 -13.73 -7.07 24.80
N GLY A 142 -14.78 -6.85 23.99
CA GLY A 142 -16.10 -7.44 24.16
C GLY A 142 -16.33 -8.64 23.25
N THR A 143 -17.09 -9.63 23.74
CA THR A 143 -17.52 -10.79 22.95
C THR A 143 -18.90 -10.57 22.35
N VAL A 144 -19.09 -11.00 21.10
CA VAL A 144 -20.36 -10.90 20.39
C VAL A 144 -21.23 -12.12 20.72
N LYS A 145 -22.46 -11.88 21.18
CA LYS A 145 -23.46 -12.93 21.49
C LYS A 145 -24.77 -12.69 20.75
N PRO A 146 -25.54 -13.76 20.44
CA PRO A 146 -26.86 -13.62 19.83
C PRO A 146 -27.80 -12.75 20.67
N SER A 147 -28.52 -11.83 20.03
CA SER A 147 -29.58 -11.05 20.69
C SER A 147 -30.94 -11.73 20.55
N THR A 148 -31.88 -11.34 21.40
CA THR A 148 -33.30 -11.65 21.24
C THR A 148 -34.01 -10.70 20.27
N THR A 149 -33.35 -9.62 19.87
CA THR A 149 -33.86 -8.63 18.90
C THR A 149 -33.36 -9.01 17.51
N GLU A 150 -34.28 -9.17 16.56
CA GLU A 150 -33.95 -9.51 15.18
C GLU A 150 -33.01 -8.46 14.55
N GLY A 151 -31.96 -8.93 13.88
CA GLY A 151 -30.98 -8.06 13.22
C GLY A 151 -29.96 -7.40 14.14
N MET A 152 -29.96 -7.74 15.45
CA MET A 152 -29.04 -7.18 16.43
C MET A 152 -28.24 -8.29 17.12
N VAL A 153 -27.01 -7.97 17.52
CA VAL A 153 -26.17 -8.78 18.42
C VAL A 153 -25.98 -8.04 19.74
N ASN A 154 -25.75 -8.78 20.82
CA ASN A 154 -25.36 -8.24 22.11
C ASN A 154 -23.83 -8.26 22.22
N THR A 155 -23.26 -7.17 22.71
CA THR A 155 -21.84 -7.10 23.07
C THR A 155 -21.73 -7.35 24.56
N VAL A 156 -20.86 -8.26 24.97
CA VAL A 156 -20.63 -8.57 26.39
C VAL A 156 -19.18 -8.29 26.72
N GLY A 157 -18.94 -7.37 27.65
CA GLY A 157 -17.59 -6.99 28.06
C GLY A 157 -16.82 -8.14 28.72
N PRO A 158 -15.52 -7.94 28.95
CA PRO A 158 -14.62 -9.00 29.40
C PRO A 158 -15.01 -9.59 30.78
N PHE A 159 -15.72 -8.84 31.62
CA PHE A 159 -16.21 -9.32 32.92
C PHE A 159 -17.69 -9.71 32.94
N GLY A 160 -18.31 -9.83 31.76
CA GLY A 160 -19.69 -10.30 31.61
C GLY A 160 -20.75 -9.20 31.66
N GLU A 161 -20.35 -7.94 31.77
CA GLU A 161 -21.22 -6.78 31.63
C GLU A 161 -21.90 -6.71 30.25
N ASP A 162 -23.12 -6.17 30.23
CA ASP A 162 -23.81 -5.85 28.98
C ASP A 162 -23.23 -4.54 28.43
N ALA A 163 -22.51 -4.64 27.30
CA ALA A 163 -21.92 -3.52 26.58
C ALA A 163 -22.83 -3.09 25.41
N GLY A 164 -24.12 -3.38 25.50
CA GLY A 164 -25.13 -2.89 24.57
C GLY A 164 -25.30 -3.72 23.31
N LYS A 165 -26.31 -3.33 22.53
CA LYS A 165 -26.69 -3.98 21.27
C LYS A 165 -26.16 -3.22 20.08
N ARG A 166 -25.75 -3.96 19.05
CA ARG A 166 -25.37 -3.38 17.75
C ARG A 166 -25.97 -4.17 16.59
N PRO A 167 -26.16 -3.57 15.41
CA PRO A 167 -26.57 -4.27 14.22
C PRO A 167 -25.65 -5.45 13.89
N VAL A 168 -26.22 -6.57 13.45
CA VAL A 168 -25.45 -7.75 13.00
C VAL A 168 -24.53 -7.37 11.84
N SER A 169 -24.97 -6.48 10.95
CA SER A 169 -24.19 -5.99 9.81
C SER A 169 -22.84 -5.42 10.22
N ASP A 170 -22.74 -4.83 11.41
CA ASP A 170 -21.54 -4.12 11.84
C ASP A 170 -20.42 -5.10 12.21
N VAL A 171 -20.80 -6.31 12.62
CA VAL A 171 -19.89 -7.39 12.99
C VAL A 171 -19.75 -8.46 11.91
N GLU A 172 -20.45 -8.37 10.78
CA GLU A 172 -20.20 -9.24 9.64
C GLU A 172 -18.78 -8.99 9.10
N MET A 173 -18.03 -10.04 8.80
CA MET A 173 -16.71 -9.92 8.18
C MET A 173 -16.79 -10.16 6.67
N PHE A 174 -15.95 -9.43 5.95
CA PHE A 174 -15.84 -9.49 4.51
C PHE A 174 -14.38 -9.63 4.12
N ALA A 175 -14.06 -10.58 3.25
CA ALA A 175 -12.76 -10.65 2.63
C ALA A 175 -12.69 -9.71 1.43
N ILE A 176 -11.62 -8.94 1.35
CA ILE A 176 -11.31 -8.05 0.23
C ILE A 176 -10.77 -8.91 -0.91
N ASN A 177 -11.36 -8.76 -2.09
CA ASN A 177 -10.78 -9.30 -3.31
C ASN A 177 -9.62 -8.40 -3.78
N GLY A 178 -8.45 -8.55 -3.16
CA GLY A 178 -7.30 -7.68 -3.36
C GLY A 178 -6.85 -7.56 -4.82
N GLN A 179 -6.89 -8.66 -5.58
CA GLN A 179 -6.56 -8.64 -7.00
C GLN A 179 -7.55 -7.77 -7.80
N TRP A 180 -8.84 -8.00 -7.62
CA TRP A 180 -9.87 -7.24 -8.35
C TRP A 180 -9.91 -5.77 -7.94
N LEU A 181 -9.67 -5.49 -6.66
CA LEU A 181 -9.54 -4.13 -6.14
C LEU A 181 -8.33 -3.41 -6.76
N HIS A 182 -7.18 -4.07 -6.80
CA HIS A 182 -5.99 -3.54 -7.46
C HIS A 182 -6.25 -3.22 -8.94
N GLU A 183 -6.80 -4.17 -9.70
CA GLU A 183 -7.14 -3.98 -11.12
C GLU A 183 -8.12 -2.81 -11.34
N THR A 184 -9.09 -2.65 -10.42
CA THR A 184 -10.05 -1.55 -10.44
C THR A 184 -9.37 -0.21 -10.23
N LEU A 185 -8.49 -0.09 -9.23
CA LEU A 185 -7.70 1.12 -9.01
C LEU A 185 -6.80 1.43 -10.21
N MET A 186 -6.15 0.42 -10.79
CA MET A 186 -5.29 0.61 -11.97
C MET A 186 -6.07 1.17 -13.15
N ARG A 187 -7.31 0.72 -13.35
CA ARG A 187 -8.20 1.23 -14.40
C ARG A 187 -8.55 2.71 -14.20
N LEU A 188 -8.76 3.13 -12.95
CA LEU A 188 -9.10 4.52 -12.59
C LEU A 188 -7.89 5.45 -12.66
N ILE A 189 -6.68 4.96 -12.38
CA ILE A 189 -5.42 5.74 -12.46
C ILE A 189 -4.92 5.85 -13.91
N LYS A 190 -5.19 4.86 -14.76
CA LYS A 190 -4.70 4.78 -16.15
C LYS A 190 -4.86 6.04 -17.00
N PRO A 191 -5.93 6.86 -16.89
CA PRO A 191 -6.07 8.11 -17.65
C PRO A 191 -4.97 9.14 -17.36
N LEU A 192 -4.33 9.09 -16.20
CA LEU A 192 -3.22 9.98 -15.82
C LEU A 192 -1.97 9.77 -16.69
N LEU A 193 -1.80 8.59 -17.28
CA LEU A 193 -0.56 8.15 -17.93
C LEU A 193 -0.53 8.51 -19.41
N SER A 194 0.60 9.03 -19.88
CA SER A 194 0.86 9.25 -21.31
C SER A 194 1.24 7.94 -22.03
N LYS A 195 1.89 7.02 -21.32
CA LYS A 195 2.30 5.70 -21.81
C LYS A 195 1.97 4.64 -20.78
N ARG A 196 1.42 3.52 -21.22
CA ARG A 196 0.85 2.48 -20.35
C ARG A 196 1.69 1.21 -20.47
N THR A 197 2.35 0.85 -19.38
CA THR A 197 3.18 -0.36 -19.30
C THR A 197 3.03 -0.92 -17.89
N ALA A 198 1.90 -1.58 -17.64
CA ALA A 198 1.60 -2.14 -16.33
C ALA A 198 2.47 -3.38 -16.08
N GLN A 199 3.26 -3.36 -15.01
CA GLN A 199 4.05 -4.50 -14.55
C GLN A 199 4.03 -4.53 -13.02
N ILE A 200 3.49 -5.60 -12.44
CA ILE A 200 3.60 -5.87 -11.01
C ILE A 200 5.06 -6.21 -10.72
N LEU A 201 5.73 -5.37 -9.95
CA LEU A 201 7.13 -5.57 -9.56
C LEU A 201 7.23 -6.32 -8.24
N ASP A 202 6.20 -6.16 -7.43
CA ASP A 202 6.06 -6.64 -6.07
C ASP A 202 4.58 -6.62 -5.68
N PRO A 203 4.11 -7.42 -4.70
CA PRO A 203 2.74 -7.32 -4.17
C PRO A 203 2.35 -5.90 -3.73
N ASP A 204 3.31 -5.06 -3.33
CA ASP A 204 3.08 -3.69 -2.88
C ASP A 204 3.56 -2.60 -3.84
N LEU A 205 4.10 -2.97 -5.01
CA LEU A 205 4.65 -2.02 -5.98
C LEU A 205 4.38 -2.45 -7.43
N THR A 206 3.70 -1.58 -8.16
CA THR A 206 3.37 -1.79 -9.57
C THR A 206 3.91 -0.63 -10.40
N LEU A 207 4.67 -0.93 -11.45
CA LEU A 207 4.99 0.03 -12.50
C LEU A 207 3.73 0.22 -13.35
N LEU A 208 3.24 1.44 -13.48
CA LEU A 208 2.04 1.76 -14.26
C LEU A 208 2.36 2.09 -15.71
N GLY A 209 3.49 2.77 -15.92
CA GLY A 209 3.88 3.32 -17.20
C GLY A 209 4.66 4.63 -17.02
N ALA A 210 4.31 5.65 -17.79
CA ALA A 210 4.96 6.96 -17.71
C ALA A 210 3.96 8.12 -17.85
N MET A 211 4.33 9.27 -17.28
CA MET A 211 3.72 10.58 -17.50
C MET A 211 4.69 11.45 -18.31
N GLN A 212 4.14 12.42 -19.06
CA GLN A 212 4.97 13.46 -19.66
C GLN A 212 5.12 14.60 -18.67
N VAL A 213 6.35 14.92 -18.25
CA VAL A 213 6.63 16.09 -17.41
C VAL A 213 7.74 16.89 -18.10
N ASP A 214 7.46 18.14 -18.42
CA ASP A 214 8.39 19.04 -19.13
C ASP A 214 8.97 18.43 -20.43
N GLY A 215 8.16 17.63 -21.13
CA GLY A 215 8.53 16.95 -22.38
C GLY A 215 9.36 15.67 -22.22
N ALA A 216 9.60 15.21 -20.99
CA ALA A 216 10.26 13.94 -20.71
C ALA A 216 9.28 12.86 -20.23
N GLU A 217 9.50 11.61 -20.68
CA GLU A 217 8.81 10.44 -20.10
C GLU A 217 9.35 10.16 -18.70
N VAL A 218 8.53 10.40 -17.68
CA VAL A 218 8.82 10.10 -16.27
C VAL A 218 8.10 8.82 -15.87
N PRO A 219 8.81 7.78 -15.39
CA PRO A 219 8.17 6.53 -14.99
C PRO A 219 7.27 6.74 -13.76
N VAL A 220 6.09 6.11 -13.77
CA VAL A 220 5.09 6.20 -12.70
C VAL A 220 4.84 4.84 -12.10
N TYR A 221 4.92 4.77 -10.77
CA TYR A 221 4.65 3.58 -9.98
C TYR A 221 3.44 3.84 -9.07
N PHE A 222 2.77 2.77 -8.66
CA PHE A 222 1.79 2.77 -7.58
C PHE A 222 2.31 1.89 -6.45
N ALA A 223 2.31 2.43 -5.23
CA ALA A 223 2.79 1.73 -4.05
C ALA A 223 1.77 1.80 -2.90
N ARG A 224 1.70 0.73 -2.11
CA ARG A 224 0.85 0.62 -0.91
C ARG A 224 1.67 0.22 0.31
N ARG A 225 1.08 0.36 1.51
CA ARG A 225 1.67 -0.02 2.80
C ARG A 225 3.02 0.67 3.06
N LEU A 226 3.14 1.94 2.67
CA LEU A 226 4.36 2.72 2.89
C LEU A 226 4.48 3.24 4.32
N ASN A 227 3.41 3.15 5.10
CA ASN A 227 3.40 3.36 6.54
C ASN A 227 4.09 2.22 7.32
N ASP A 228 4.21 1.01 6.75
CA ASP A 228 5.01 -0.08 7.33
C ASP A 228 6.50 0.10 6.99
N PRO A 229 7.40 0.34 7.98
CA PRO A 229 8.82 0.54 7.72
C PRO A 229 9.48 -0.63 7.00
N LYS A 230 9.04 -1.87 7.25
CA LYS A 230 9.61 -3.05 6.58
C LYS A 230 9.28 -3.06 5.10
N THR A 231 8.03 -2.78 4.75
CA THR A 231 7.58 -2.65 3.36
C THR A 231 8.28 -1.48 2.67
N ALA A 232 8.33 -0.30 3.29
CA ALA A 232 9.01 0.87 2.74
C ALA A 232 10.51 0.59 2.44
N GLN A 233 11.24 -0.01 3.38
CA GLN A 233 12.65 -0.38 3.19
C GLN A 233 12.85 -1.38 2.05
N ARG A 234 11.98 -2.40 1.98
CA ARG A 234 12.04 -3.44 0.94
C ARG A 234 11.80 -2.86 -0.46
N LEU A 235 10.82 -1.97 -0.60
CA LEU A 235 10.51 -1.29 -1.86
C LEU A 235 11.61 -0.28 -2.25
N ASP A 236 12.20 0.43 -1.28
CA ASP A 236 13.35 1.31 -1.51
C ASP A 236 14.52 0.55 -2.17
N LEU A 237 14.91 -0.59 -1.62
CA LEU A 237 15.97 -1.44 -2.17
C LEU A 237 15.63 -1.94 -3.58
N ALA A 238 14.39 -2.39 -3.80
CA ALA A 238 13.94 -2.89 -5.10
C ALA A 238 14.00 -1.79 -6.19
N LEU A 239 13.65 -0.56 -5.84
CA LEU A 239 13.69 0.58 -6.75
C LEU A 239 15.10 1.08 -7.01
N ARG A 240 16.01 1.04 -6.03
CA ARG A 240 17.44 1.36 -6.24
C ARG A 240 18.09 0.43 -7.25
N ALA A 241 17.75 -0.85 -7.22
CA ALA A 241 18.24 -1.84 -8.18
C ALA A 241 17.77 -1.58 -9.63
N ARG A 242 16.71 -0.76 -9.81
CA ARG A 242 16.06 -0.49 -11.09
C ARG A 242 16.30 0.93 -11.64
N ASN A 243 17.34 1.62 -11.18
CA ASN A 243 17.61 3.04 -11.50
C ASN A 243 18.09 3.30 -12.96
N THR A 244 17.64 2.53 -13.94
CA THR A 244 18.06 2.69 -15.34
C THR A 244 17.27 3.76 -16.11
N ALA A 245 16.07 4.13 -15.62
CA ALA A 245 15.17 5.08 -16.28
C ALA A 245 15.18 6.50 -15.68
N GLY A 246 16.05 6.76 -14.69
CA GLY A 246 16.08 8.03 -13.96
C GLY A 246 15.03 8.13 -12.86
N VAL A 247 14.82 9.35 -12.35
CA VAL A 247 13.87 9.65 -11.26
C VAL A 247 12.44 9.51 -11.76
N GLY A 248 11.64 8.68 -11.09
CA GLY A 248 10.21 8.52 -11.32
C GLY A 248 9.33 9.16 -10.26
N ILE A 249 8.02 8.96 -10.43
CA ILE A 249 6.95 9.34 -9.51
C ILE A 249 6.36 8.05 -8.91
N ILE A 250 6.20 8.01 -7.59
CA ILE A 250 5.49 6.94 -6.88
C ILE A 250 4.21 7.54 -6.34
N LEU A 251 3.09 7.11 -6.88
CA LEU A 251 1.77 7.39 -6.34
C LEU A 251 1.54 6.46 -5.15
N ALA A 252 1.54 7.03 -3.95
CA ALA A 252 1.38 6.29 -2.71
C ALA A 252 -0.10 6.24 -2.30
N ALA A 253 -0.57 5.05 -1.94
CA ALA A 253 -1.88 4.84 -1.34
C ALA A 253 -1.92 5.29 0.13
N SER A 254 -0.80 5.13 0.86
CA SER A 254 -0.68 5.48 2.27
C SER A 254 -0.68 6.99 2.50
N GLU A 255 -1.28 7.41 3.63
CA GLU A 255 -1.26 8.80 4.08
C GLU A 255 0.10 9.14 4.74
N GLU A 256 0.59 8.25 5.60
CA GLU A 256 1.94 8.33 6.17
C GLU A 256 2.94 7.58 5.30
N MET A 257 3.99 8.29 4.86
CA MET A 257 4.88 7.79 3.81
C MET A 257 6.20 8.58 3.77
N PRO A 258 7.30 7.96 3.32
CA PRO A 258 8.55 8.68 3.09
C PRO A 258 8.42 9.63 1.89
N SER A 259 9.23 10.68 1.85
CA SER A 259 9.24 11.63 0.73
C SER A 259 9.86 11.07 -0.56
N HIS A 260 10.61 9.98 -0.46
CA HIS A 260 11.30 9.33 -1.56
C HIS A 260 11.47 7.83 -1.30
N LEU A 261 11.50 7.04 -2.38
CA LEU A 261 11.89 5.63 -2.36
C LEU A 261 12.86 5.37 -3.52
N GLY A 262 14.04 4.88 -3.17
CA GLY A 262 15.18 4.77 -4.06
C GLY A 262 15.57 6.12 -4.62
N SER A 263 15.42 6.28 -5.94
CA SER A 263 15.69 7.51 -6.66
C SER A 263 14.40 8.16 -7.18
N ASN A 264 13.24 7.87 -6.60
CA ASN A 264 11.94 8.35 -7.07
C ASN A 264 11.29 9.25 -6.01
N VAL A 265 10.49 10.21 -6.48
CA VAL A 265 9.66 11.07 -5.62
C VAL A 265 8.41 10.31 -5.23
N VAL A 266 8.06 10.29 -3.94
CA VAL A 266 6.79 9.73 -3.48
C VAL A 266 5.78 10.86 -3.33
N VAL A 267 4.58 10.65 -3.86
CA VAL A 267 3.49 11.62 -3.97
C VAL A 267 2.20 10.98 -3.43
N PRO A 268 1.51 11.62 -2.45
CA PRO A 268 0.32 11.02 -1.84
C PRO A 268 -0.84 11.09 -2.84
N LEU A 269 -1.33 9.93 -3.28
CA LEU A 269 -2.27 9.82 -4.41
C LEU A 269 -3.56 10.61 -4.13
N LEU A 270 -4.09 10.51 -2.92
CA LEU A 270 -5.36 11.13 -2.55
C LEU A 270 -5.28 12.65 -2.39
N SER A 271 -4.09 13.22 -2.21
CA SER A 271 -3.91 14.69 -2.14
C SER A 271 -3.93 15.38 -3.51
N HIS A 272 -4.05 14.60 -4.59
CA HIS A 272 -4.03 15.11 -5.96
C HIS A 272 -5.27 14.70 -6.76
N LEU A 273 -6.40 14.47 -6.07
CA LEU A 273 -7.69 14.32 -6.74
C LEU A 273 -8.10 15.65 -7.37
N ALA A 274 -8.69 15.56 -8.56
CA ALA A 274 -9.22 16.72 -9.26
C ALA A 274 -10.50 17.25 -8.61
N SER A 275 -10.89 18.47 -8.98
CA SER A 275 -12.24 18.96 -8.68
C SER A 275 -13.29 18.10 -9.38
N ALA A 276 -14.49 18.03 -8.82
CA ALA A 276 -15.61 17.24 -9.37
C ALA A 276 -16.03 17.66 -10.80
N ASP A 277 -15.62 18.85 -11.25
CA ASP A 277 -15.93 19.38 -12.58
C ASP A 277 -14.91 18.98 -13.66
N GLU A 278 -13.83 18.28 -13.29
CA GLU A 278 -12.80 17.82 -14.23
C GLU A 278 -13.12 16.43 -14.81
N GLU A 279 -12.81 16.24 -16.09
CA GLU A 279 -13.02 14.97 -16.81
C GLU A 279 -12.06 13.85 -16.34
N ILE A 280 -10.95 14.22 -15.71
CA ILE A 280 -9.93 13.29 -15.20
C ILE A 280 -9.94 13.33 -13.68
N LEU A 281 -9.90 12.16 -13.05
CA LEU A 281 -9.94 11.99 -11.59
C LEU A 281 -8.80 12.68 -10.82
N PHE A 282 -7.71 13.08 -11.48
CA PHE A 282 -6.49 13.59 -10.85
C PHE A 282 -6.07 14.94 -11.40
N ALA A 283 -5.73 15.86 -10.49
CA ALA A 283 -5.12 17.15 -10.78
C ALA A 283 -3.65 16.95 -11.18
N ARG A 284 -3.43 16.69 -12.47
CA ARG A 284 -2.10 16.38 -13.03
C ARG A 284 -1.04 17.43 -12.70
N ASP A 285 -1.39 18.71 -12.81
CA ASP A 285 -0.46 19.81 -12.54
C ASP A 285 0.07 19.79 -11.10
N GLY A 286 -0.77 19.36 -10.15
CA GLY A 286 -0.38 19.19 -8.75
C GLY A 286 0.67 18.09 -8.56
N ILE A 287 0.49 16.95 -9.25
CA ILE A 287 1.45 15.84 -9.25
C ILE A 287 2.77 16.27 -9.89
N GLU A 288 2.71 16.97 -11.03
CA GLU A 288 3.91 17.47 -11.70
C GLU A 288 4.67 18.49 -10.86
N LEU A 289 3.95 19.41 -10.19
CA LEU A 289 4.56 20.36 -9.27
C LEU A 289 5.23 19.67 -8.07
N ALA A 290 4.55 18.68 -7.47
CA ALA A 290 5.12 17.88 -6.37
C ALA A 290 6.39 17.15 -6.81
N TYR A 291 6.39 16.57 -8.00
CA TYR A 291 7.57 15.97 -8.61
C TYR A 291 8.70 16.98 -8.81
N ARG A 292 8.44 18.14 -9.43
CA ARG A 292 9.46 19.17 -9.69
C ARG A 292 10.11 19.67 -8.39
N ASN A 293 9.31 19.94 -7.37
CA ASN A 293 9.78 20.45 -6.08
C ASN A 293 10.72 19.46 -5.38
N ASN A 294 10.44 18.16 -5.51
CA ASN A 294 11.18 17.10 -4.83
C ASN A 294 12.19 16.38 -5.73
N LEU A 295 12.24 16.70 -7.02
CA LEU A 295 13.15 16.12 -8.00
C LEU A 295 14.60 16.27 -7.58
N SER A 296 14.96 17.42 -7.00
CA SER A 296 16.31 17.68 -6.52
C SER A 296 16.69 16.73 -5.35
N LEU A 297 15.78 16.51 -4.41
CA LEU A 297 16.01 15.60 -3.28
C LEU A 297 16.09 14.14 -3.77
N ALA A 298 15.16 13.72 -4.63
CA ALA A 298 15.17 12.38 -5.22
C ALA A 298 16.41 12.11 -6.09
N ARG A 299 16.91 13.13 -6.83
CA ARG A 299 18.21 13.08 -7.53
C ARG A 299 19.40 12.98 -6.58
N GLY A 300 19.29 13.50 -5.36
CA GLY A 300 20.25 13.25 -4.29
C GLY A 300 20.41 11.77 -3.96
N GLY A 301 19.46 10.92 -4.39
CA GLY A 301 19.52 9.46 -4.38
C GLY A 301 20.22 8.79 -5.57
N VAL A 302 20.73 9.53 -6.56
CA VAL A 302 21.37 8.96 -7.77
C VAL A 302 22.90 9.21 -7.81
N SER A 303 23.36 10.35 -7.31
CA SER A 303 24.80 10.66 -7.25
C SER A 303 25.08 11.71 -6.17
N PRO A 304 26.20 11.60 -5.43
CA PRO A 304 26.56 12.59 -4.43
C PRO A 304 26.65 14.00 -5.01
N ARG A 305 26.15 15.01 -4.29
CA ARG A 305 26.25 16.40 -4.72
C ARG A 305 26.13 17.40 -3.58
N VAL A 306 26.74 18.56 -3.76
CA VAL A 306 26.56 19.72 -2.89
C VAL A 306 25.60 20.69 -3.56
N VAL A 307 24.56 21.11 -2.85
CA VAL A 307 23.63 22.16 -3.29
C VAL A 307 23.87 23.38 -2.41
N ARG A 308 24.35 24.47 -3.01
CA ARG A 308 24.58 25.73 -2.29
C ARG A 308 23.27 26.49 -2.06
N THR A 309 23.14 27.04 -0.86
CA THR A 309 22.13 28.04 -0.48
C THR A 309 22.89 29.33 -0.15
N GLY A 310 23.20 30.10 -1.19
CA GLY A 310 24.08 31.28 -1.09
C GLY A 310 25.58 30.94 -0.99
N ALA A 311 26.41 31.93 -0.66
CA ALA A 311 27.86 31.78 -0.69
C ALA A 311 28.45 31.01 0.52
N GLN A 312 27.71 30.95 1.64
CA GLN A 312 28.22 30.48 2.93
C GLN A 312 27.39 29.33 3.54
N SER A 313 26.41 28.79 2.81
CA SER A 313 25.65 27.64 3.30
C SER A 313 25.24 26.73 2.16
N GLY A 314 24.96 25.48 2.48
CA GLY A 314 24.50 24.49 1.52
C GLY A 314 24.36 23.12 2.17
N THR A 315 23.92 22.15 1.40
CA THR A 315 23.67 20.79 1.87
C THR A 315 24.33 19.79 0.94
N LEU A 316 25.06 18.84 1.52
CA LEU A 316 25.57 17.66 0.83
C LEU A 316 24.51 16.56 0.88
N PHE A 317 24.21 16.03 -0.29
CA PHE A 317 23.35 14.86 -0.47
C PHE A 317 24.22 13.69 -0.94
N ILE A 318 24.18 12.56 -0.23
CA ILE A 318 24.79 11.29 -0.65
C ILE A 318 23.69 10.23 -0.63
N PRO A 319 23.55 9.41 -1.69
CA PRO A 319 22.59 8.32 -1.69
C PRO A 319 22.76 7.38 -0.48
N GLY A 320 21.67 7.15 0.26
CA GLY A 320 21.65 6.26 1.43
C GLY A 320 22.24 6.86 2.71
N LYS A 321 22.45 8.18 2.78
CA LYS A 321 22.87 8.89 4.01
C LYS A 321 21.99 10.11 4.27
N GLU A 322 21.91 10.48 5.54
CA GLU A 322 21.25 11.72 5.96
C GLU A 322 21.89 12.94 5.28
N PRO A 323 21.11 13.97 4.89
CA PRO A 323 21.67 15.21 4.35
C PRO A 323 22.62 15.88 5.35
N LEU A 324 23.81 16.25 4.90
CA LEU A 324 24.79 16.95 5.73
C LEU A 324 24.75 18.44 5.43
N HIS A 325 24.34 19.24 6.41
CA HIS A 325 24.41 20.69 6.32
C HIS A 325 25.85 21.19 6.44
N LEU A 326 26.28 22.01 5.48
CA LEU A 326 27.61 22.59 5.38
C LEU A 326 27.53 24.10 5.60
N THR A 327 28.45 24.62 6.40
CA THR A 327 28.49 26.03 6.79
C THR A 327 29.86 26.62 6.48
N GLY A 328 29.88 27.71 5.72
CA GLY A 328 31.09 28.34 5.23
C GLY A 328 31.50 27.85 3.84
N ASN A 329 32.06 28.77 3.05
CA ASN A 329 32.53 28.50 1.68
C ASN A 329 33.58 27.37 1.63
N ASP A 330 34.43 27.27 2.64
CA ASP A 330 35.50 26.28 2.70
C ASP A 330 34.95 24.84 2.80
N GLN A 331 33.97 24.61 3.69
CA GLN A 331 33.32 23.30 3.83
C GLN A 331 32.62 22.88 2.53
N LEU A 332 31.90 23.81 1.91
CA LEU A 332 31.22 23.59 0.62
C LEU A 332 32.23 23.20 -0.46
N THR A 333 33.32 23.95 -0.58
CA THR A 333 34.35 23.74 -1.61
C THR A 333 35.09 22.40 -1.42
N ILE A 334 35.37 21.99 -0.18
CA ILE A 334 35.95 20.68 0.13
C ILE A 334 35.05 19.56 -0.39
N PHE A 335 33.76 19.58 -0.04
CA PHE A 335 32.83 18.52 -0.45
C PHE A 335 32.49 18.57 -1.94
N GLU A 336 32.47 19.75 -2.57
CA GLU A 336 32.34 19.87 -4.03
C GLU A 336 33.50 19.20 -4.76
N ARG A 337 34.74 19.40 -4.31
CA ARG A 337 35.93 18.74 -4.88
C ARG A 337 35.86 17.22 -4.71
N LEU A 338 35.43 16.74 -3.55
CA LEU A 338 35.27 15.31 -3.27
C LEU A 338 34.16 14.67 -4.12
N VAL A 339 33.03 15.36 -4.30
CA VAL A 339 31.95 14.95 -5.20
C VAL A 339 32.44 14.84 -6.64
N VAL A 340 33.17 15.85 -7.13
CA VAL A 340 33.72 15.85 -8.50
C VAL A 340 34.70 14.70 -8.70
N ALA A 341 35.55 14.42 -7.70
CA ALA A 341 36.50 13.31 -7.73
C ALA A 341 35.76 11.96 -7.79
N ALA A 342 34.75 11.77 -6.94
CA ALA A 342 33.92 10.57 -6.93
C ALA A 342 33.19 10.34 -8.26
N GLY A 343 32.64 11.40 -8.88
CA GLY A 343 31.95 11.33 -10.17
C GLY A 343 32.85 11.03 -11.37
N LYS A 344 34.15 11.34 -11.29
CA LYS A 344 35.15 11.07 -12.35
C LYS A 344 35.76 9.67 -12.29
N GLY A 345 35.33 8.83 -11.35
CA GLY A 345 35.90 7.49 -11.13
C GLY A 345 37.28 7.49 -10.45
N SER A 346 37.76 8.64 -9.97
CA SER A 346 38.99 8.79 -9.19
C SER A 346 38.61 9.26 -7.78
N PRO A 347 38.13 8.37 -6.90
CA PRO A 347 37.52 8.76 -5.62
C PRO A 347 38.51 9.39 -4.62
N ASP A 348 39.81 9.16 -4.81
CA ASP A 348 40.88 9.67 -3.94
C ASP A 348 41.48 10.97 -4.47
N ILE A 349 41.42 12.03 -3.67
CA ILE A 349 42.06 13.30 -3.94
C ILE A 349 43.22 13.56 -2.96
N GLN A 350 44.36 13.99 -3.48
CA GLN A 350 45.51 14.33 -2.64
C GLN A 350 45.21 15.57 -1.78
N VAL A 351 45.61 15.58 -0.51
CA VAL A 351 45.34 16.68 0.42
C VAL A 351 45.80 18.04 -0.12
N LYS A 352 46.92 18.08 -0.85
CA LYS A 352 47.43 19.31 -1.47
C LYS A 352 46.45 19.87 -2.51
N ALA A 353 45.85 19.02 -3.35
CA ALA A 353 44.85 19.41 -4.33
C ALA A 353 43.50 19.71 -3.68
N LEU A 354 43.11 18.93 -2.66
CA LEU A 354 41.87 19.15 -1.92
C LEU A 354 41.88 20.51 -1.20
N MET A 355 43.01 20.91 -0.63
CA MET A 355 43.18 22.15 0.13
C MET A 355 43.76 23.31 -0.70
N GLU A 356 43.87 23.16 -2.02
CA GLU A 356 44.40 24.23 -2.88
C GLU A 356 43.58 25.51 -2.76
N GLY A 357 44.22 26.62 -2.40
CA GLY A 357 43.57 27.92 -2.20
C GLY A 357 43.01 28.17 -0.80
N PHE A 358 43.22 27.24 0.15
CA PHE A 358 42.82 27.38 1.54
C PHE A 358 44.01 27.78 2.41
N GLU A 359 43.77 28.53 3.49
CA GLU A 359 44.79 28.79 4.52
C GLU A 359 45.06 27.55 5.39
N SER A 360 44.05 26.68 5.52
CA SER A 360 44.14 25.42 6.27
C SER A 360 44.93 24.35 5.51
N ARG A 361 45.71 23.56 6.25
CA ARG A 361 46.56 22.49 5.70
C ARG A 361 45.87 21.12 5.65
N SER A 362 44.72 20.97 6.30
CA SER A 362 43.93 19.74 6.26
C SER A 362 42.43 20.02 6.36
N PRO A 363 41.57 19.11 5.87
CA PRO A 363 40.13 19.28 5.96
C PRO A 363 39.64 19.42 7.40
N GLN A 364 40.26 18.72 8.34
CA GLN A 364 39.90 18.76 9.76
C GLN A 364 39.91 20.19 10.35
N GLN A 365 40.82 21.04 9.89
CA GLN A 365 40.96 22.41 10.40
C GLN A 365 39.79 23.32 9.99
N THR A 366 39.02 22.92 8.97
CA THR A 366 37.88 23.66 8.45
C THR A 366 36.57 23.37 9.21
N PHE A 367 36.58 22.36 10.09
CA PHE A 367 35.40 21.96 10.87
C PHE A 367 35.65 22.15 12.36
N ARG A 368 34.59 22.48 13.11
CA ARG A 368 34.63 22.40 14.58
C ARG A 368 34.80 20.95 14.99
N LYS A 369 35.48 20.70 16.12
CA LYS A 369 35.80 19.35 16.61
C LYS A 369 34.61 18.40 16.60
N ASN A 370 33.48 18.79 17.21
CA ASN A 370 32.29 17.93 17.28
C ASN A 370 31.71 17.61 15.90
N THR A 371 31.71 18.59 14.98
CA THR A 371 31.25 18.39 13.59
C THR A 371 32.21 17.49 12.83
N TRP A 372 33.53 17.65 13.03
CA TRP A 372 34.52 16.79 12.41
C TRP A 372 34.36 15.34 12.85
N ASP A 373 34.20 15.12 14.15
CA ASP A 373 34.07 13.78 14.72
C ASP A 373 32.78 13.09 14.24
N SER A 374 31.69 13.82 13.96
CA SER A 374 30.46 13.25 13.40
C SER A 374 30.50 12.99 11.90
N ILE A 375 31.40 13.64 11.15
CA ILE A 375 31.48 13.47 9.68
C ILE A 375 32.65 12.62 9.22
N ARG A 376 33.72 12.49 10.02
CA ARG A 376 34.87 11.67 9.70
C ARG A 376 34.46 10.20 9.65
N ASP A 377 34.90 9.51 8.61
CA ASP A 377 34.59 8.11 8.30
C ASP A 377 33.09 7.84 7.98
N VAL A 378 32.21 8.83 8.20
CA VAL A 378 30.81 8.81 7.79
C VAL A 378 30.61 9.47 6.43
N TYR A 379 31.10 10.69 6.19
CA TYR A 379 30.92 11.42 4.92
C TYR A 379 32.24 11.66 4.19
N ILE A 380 33.34 11.83 4.93
CA ILE A 380 34.69 12.01 4.41
C ILE A 380 35.64 11.01 5.08
N GLY A 381 36.44 10.30 4.30
CA GLY A 381 37.35 9.27 4.79
C GLY A 381 38.74 9.40 4.19
N LYS A 382 39.70 8.68 4.78
CA LYS A 382 41.04 8.56 4.20
C LYS A 382 40.98 7.77 2.88
N GLY A 383 41.73 8.22 1.90
CA GLY A 383 41.92 7.48 0.65
C GLY A 383 42.84 6.27 0.85
N ALA A 384 43.02 5.47 -0.21
CA ALA A 384 43.84 4.26 -0.18
C ALA A 384 45.34 4.55 0.07
N LYS A 385 45.78 5.79 -0.18
CA LYS A 385 47.14 6.26 0.06
C LYS A 385 47.17 7.30 1.17
N ASN A 386 48.23 7.27 1.98
CA ASN A 386 48.47 8.32 2.98
C ASN A 386 48.49 9.71 2.34
N GLY A 387 47.77 10.65 2.95
CA GLY A 387 47.63 12.01 2.44
C GLY A 387 46.58 12.18 1.33
N TYR A 388 45.76 11.16 1.07
CA TYR A 388 44.59 11.26 0.20
C TYR A 388 43.30 11.19 1.01
N TRP A 389 42.24 11.79 0.47
CA TRP A 389 40.91 11.82 1.04
C TRP A 389 39.89 11.39 -0.01
N ARG A 390 38.76 10.83 0.44
CA ARG A 390 37.65 10.43 -0.44
C ARG A 390 36.30 10.77 0.16
N LEU A 391 35.30 10.86 -0.70
CA LEU A 391 33.91 10.89 -0.29
C LEU A 391 33.45 9.48 0.10
N MET A 392 32.83 9.34 1.27
CA MET A 392 32.33 8.04 1.73
C MET A 392 30.93 7.78 1.18
N LEU A 393 30.82 6.85 0.24
CA LEU A 393 29.55 6.40 -0.34
C LEU A 393 28.93 5.27 0.49
N ALA A 394 27.61 5.10 0.45
CA ALA A 394 26.96 3.93 1.06
C ALA A 394 27.40 2.64 0.32
N GLY A 395 27.81 1.61 1.07
CA GLY A 395 28.23 0.31 0.53
C GLY A 395 29.74 0.11 0.33
N GLN A 396 30.61 1.06 0.70
CA GLN A 396 32.05 0.78 0.81
C GLN A 396 32.35 0.21 2.21
N PRO A 397 32.97 -0.98 2.33
CA PRO A 397 33.37 -1.51 3.63
C PRO A 397 34.36 -0.55 4.28
N THR A 398 34.08 -0.17 5.53
CA THR A 398 35.04 0.47 6.41
C THR A 398 36.09 -0.57 6.79
N GLU A 399 37.20 -0.64 6.05
CA GLU A 399 38.38 -1.36 6.52
C GLU A 399 38.87 -0.68 7.81
N GLY A 400 38.62 -1.33 8.94
CA GLY A 400 38.95 -0.77 10.24
C GLY A 400 38.37 -1.48 11.45
N VAL A 401 38.28 -2.81 11.44
CA VAL A 401 38.28 -3.60 12.69
C VAL A 401 39.23 -4.76 12.47
N SER A 402 40.40 -4.69 13.10
CA SER A 402 41.41 -5.74 13.08
C SER A 402 40.84 -7.04 13.65
N ASP A 403 41.01 -8.13 12.91
CA ASP A 403 40.88 -9.50 13.41
C ASP A 403 41.75 -9.68 14.66
N ALA A 404 41.10 -9.68 15.82
CA ALA A 404 41.69 -10.26 17.01
C ALA A 404 41.46 -11.78 16.93
N LEU A 405 42.53 -12.48 16.55
CA LEU A 405 42.69 -13.93 16.65
C LEU A 405 42.15 -14.42 18.01
N VAL A 406 41.10 -15.23 17.97
CA VAL A 406 40.66 -16.05 19.10
C VAL A 406 41.53 -17.31 19.09
N GLU A 407 42.55 -17.34 19.95
CA GLU A 407 43.16 -18.59 20.39
C GLU A 407 42.11 -19.37 21.20
N GLY A 408 41.74 -20.55 20.71
CA GLY A 408 40.92 -21.49 21.47
C GLY A 408 41.77 -22.23 22.52
N PRO A 409 41.25 -22.50 23.73
CA PRO A 409 41.96 -23.33 24.69
C PRO A 409 41.68 -24.82 24.43
N VAL A 410 42.68 -25.61 24.80
CA VAL A 410 42.84 -27.07 24.79
C VAL A 410 41.70 -27.81 25.48
#